data_AF-A0A4R3GNB8-F1
#
_entry.id   AF-A0A4R3GNB8-F1
#
_cell.length_a   1.000
_cell.length_b   1.000
_cell.length_c   1.000
_cell.angle_alpha   90.00
_cell.angle_beta   90.00
_cell.angle_gamma   90.00
#
_symmetry.space_group_name_H-M   'P 1'
#
loop_
_entity.id
_entity.type
_entity.pdbx_description
1 polymer ?
#
loop_
_entity_poly.entity_id
_entity_poly.type
_entity_poly.pdbx_seq_one_letter_code
_entity_poly.pdbx_strand_id
1 'polypeptide(L)'
;MLEKTATIPDTPLFDRAGSIRGYRLNKMAMALSQPENREAFKADEDSYLARFGLGDEEKTAVKNRDWREMVRLGGNLFFILKIAAVDPTPITEIGAAQAGISHEDFLYGRLGKKRHG
;
A
#
# COMPACT_ATOMS: atom_id res chain seq x y z
N MET A 1 18.67 -9.58 -24.74
CA MET A 1 18.83 -10.13 -23.37
C MET A 1 18.43 -9.01 -22.42
N LEU A 2 17.26 -9.10 -21.78
CA LEU A 2 16.88 -8.11 -20.76
C LEU A 2 17.84 -8.25 -19.59
N GLU A 3 18.51 -7.16 -19.22
CA GLU A 3 19.40 -7.12 -18.07
C GLU A 3 18.69 -7.63 -16.82
N LYS A 4 19.43 -8.42 -16.03
CA LYS A 4 19.02 -8.91 -14.73
C LYS A 4 18.61 -7.70 -13.88
N THR A 5 17.35 -7.61 -13.48
CA THR A 5 16.82 -6.49 -12.68
C THR A 5 17.75 -6.25 -11.51
N ALA A 6 18.32 -5.04 -11.41
CA ALA A 6 19.22 -4.68 -10.32
C ALA A 6 18.48 -4.91 -9.00
N THR A 7 19.00 -5.77 -8.12
CA THR A 7 18.39 -6.02 -6.82
C THR A 7 18.96 -5.07 -5.80
N ILE A 8 18.11 -4.30 -5.14
CA ILE A 8 18.47 -3.54 -3.94
C ILE A 8 17.97 -4.37 -2.74
N PRO A 9 18.84 -4.74 -1.79
CA PRO A 9 18.42 -5.49 -0.60
C PRO A 9 17.23 -4.83 0.09
N ASP A 10 16.27 -5.65 0.52
CA ASP A 10 15.07 -5.25 1.26
C ASP A 10 14.18 -4.20 0.57
N THR A 11 14.39 -3.93 -0.72
CA THR A 11 13.63 -2.95 -1.49
C THR A 11 12.92 -3.64 -2.66
N PRO A 12 11.63 -3.96 -2.54
CA PRO A 12 10.86 -4.50 -3.66
C PRO A 12 10.80 -3.46 -4.78
N LEU A 13 11.33 -3.81 -5.95
CA LEU A 13 11.25 -2.94 -7.12
C LEU A 13 9.90 -3.09 -7.82
N PHE A 14 9.30 -1.95 -8.15
CA PHE A 14 8.12 -1.90 -9.01
C PHE A 14 8.51 -1.99 -10.48
N ASP A 15 8.94 -3.19 -10.90
CA ASP A 15 9.28 -3.50 -12.28
C ASP A 15 8.04 -3.90 -13.12
N ARG A 16 8.25 -4.25 -14.39
CA ARG A 16 7.17 -4.69 -15.29
C ARG A 16 6.40 -5.89 -14.72
N ALA A 17 7.09 -6.85 -14.11
CA ALA A 17 6.45 -8.03 -13.56
C ALA A 17 5.59 -7.67 -12.34
N GLY A 18 6.10 -6.83 -11.44
CA GLY A 18 5.35 -6.28 -10.30
C GLY A 18 4.14 -5.48 -10.73
N SER A 19 4.28 -4.63 -11.76
CA SER A 19 3.17 -3.85 -12.32
C SER A 19 2.05 -4.74 -12.87
N ILE A 20 2.38 -5.86 -13.52
CA ILE A 20 1.39 -6.83 -14.01
C ILE A 20 0.72 -7.55 -12.83
N ARG A 21 1.51 -8.02 -11.85
CA ARG A 21 0.97 -8.72 -10.67
C ARG A 21 -0.03 -7.86 -9.91
N GLY A 22 0.33 -6.62 -9.58
CA GLY A 22 -0.51 -5.72 -8.79
C GLY A 22 -1.48 -4.87 -9.60
N TYR A 23 -1.73 -5.16 -10.89
CA TYR A 23 -2.53 -4.30 -11.75
C TYR A 23 -3.92 -4.01 -11.15
N ARG A 24 -4.59 -5.05 -10.60
CA ARG A 24 -5.93 -4.93 -10.03
C ARG A 24 -5.94 -4.08 -8.76
N LEU A 25 -5.04 -4.38 -7.82
CA LEU A 25 -4.81 -3.60 -6.61
C LEU A 25 -4.53 -2.12 -6.92
N ASN A 26 -3.59 -1.84 -7.82
CA ASN A 26 -3.20 -0.48 -8.19
C ASN A 26 -4.36 0.30 -8.83
N LYS A 27 -5.11 -0.34 -9.74
CA LYS A 27 -6.29 0.25 -10.40
C LYS A 27 -7.40 0.56 -9.40
N MET A 28 -7.67 -0.36 -8.47
CA MET A 28 -8.63 -0.18 -7.40
C MET A 28 -8.27 1.02 -6.53
N ALA A 29 -7.04 1.07 -6.04
CA ALA A 29 -6.58 2.16 -5.18
C ALA A 29 -6.62 3.51 -5.91
N MET A 30 -6.21 3.55 -7.19
CA MET A 30 -6.30 4.77 -8.00
C MET A 30 -7.71 5.31 -8.16
N ALA A 31 -8.71 4.43 -8.26
CA ALA A 31 -10.10 4.86 -8.41
C ALA A 31 -10.60 5.66 -7.20
N LEU A 32 -10.01 5.48 -6.01
CA LEU A 32 -10.32 6.25 -4.79
C LEU A 32 -9.91 7.74 -4.87
N SER A 33 -9.22 8.15 -5.94
CA SER A 33 -9.02 9.58 -6.23
C SER A 33 -10.37 10.31 -6.42
N GLN A 34 -11.39 9.60 -6.89
CA GLN A 34 -12.73 10.17 -7.09
C GLN A 34 -13.59 10.06 -5.81
N PRO A 35 -14.32 11.12 -5.41
CA PRO A 35 -15.17 11.11 -4.22
C PRO A 35 -16.20 9.98 -4.19
N GLU A 36 -16.86 9.70 -5.31
CA GLU A 36 -17.95 8.71 -5.40
C GLU A 36 -17.43 7.30 -5.11
N ASN A 37 -16.19 7.02 -5.51
CA ASN A 37 -15.54 5.75 -5.24
C ASN A 37 -15.13 5.61 -3.77
N ARG A 38 -14.78 6.72 -3.10
CA ARG A 38 -14.54 6.71 -1.65
C ARG A 38 -15.81 6.41 -0.88
N GLU A 39 -16.92 7.01 -1.26
CA GLU A 39 -18.22 6.75 -0.64
C GLU A 39 -18.68 5.30 -0.89
N ALA A 40 -18.48 4.77 -2.09
CA ALA A 40 -18.77 3.36 -2.39
C ALA A 40 -17.88 2.39 -1.58
N PHE A 41 -16.59 2.68 -1.44
CA PHE A 41 -15.67 1.88 -0.63
C PHE A 41 -16.08 1.86 0.84
N LYS A 42 -16.46 3.01 1.41
CA LYS A 42 -16.93 3.11 2.81
C LYS A 42 -18.24 2.40 3.05
N ALA A 43 -19.14 2.41 2.06
CA ALA A 43 -20.46 1.81 2.19
C ALA A 43 -20.39 0.28 2.22
N ASP A 44 -19.56 -0.32 1.36
CA ASP A 44 -19.34 -1.76 1.31
C ASP A 44 -17.97 -2.07 0.68
N GLU A 45 -16.97 -2.25 1.55
CA GLU A 45 -15.59 -2.52 1.12
C GLU A 45 -15.51 -3.83 0.32
N ASP A 46 -16.19 -4.90 0.75
CA ASP A 46 -16.11 -6.20 0.07
C ASP A 46 -16.68 -6.14 -1.35
N SER A 47 -17.85 -5.51 -1.52
CA SER A 47 -18.45 -5.31 -2.85
C SER A 47 -17.59 -4.39 -3.73
N TYR A 48 -16.99 -3.34 -3.15
CA TYR A 48 -16.10 -2.45 -3.89
C TYR A 48 -14.85 -3.18 -4.39
N LEU A 49 -14.18 -3.96 -3.53
CA LEU A 49 -13.00 -4.75 -3.93
C LEU A 49 -13.34 -5.81 -4.97
N ALA A 50 -14.51 -6.45 -4.86
CA ALA A 50 -14.99 -7.44 -5.84
C ALA A 50 -15.17 -6.84 -7.25
N ARG A 51 -15.64 -5.59 -7.37
CA ARG A 51 -15.79 -4.89 -8.66
C ARG A 51 -14.47 -4.76 -9.44
N PHE A 52 -13.33 -4.71 -8.76
CA PHE A 52 -12.00 -4.64 -9.38
C PHE A 52 -11.36 -6.02 -9.58
N GLY A 53 -12.01 -7.10 -9.15
CA GLY A 53 -11.55 -8.47 -9.33
C GLY A 53 -10.30 -8.81 -8.50
N LEU A 54 -10.11 -8.17 -7.35
CA LEU A 54 -8.98 -8.48 -6.46
C LEU A 54 -9.00 -9.95 -6.06
N GLY A 55 -7.82 -10.57 -5.99
CA GLY A 55 -7.64 -11.89 -5.40
C GLY A 55 -7.78 -11.85 -3.87
N ASP A 56 -7.89 -13.01 -3.23
CA ASP A 56 -8.17 -13.07 -1.79
C ASP A 56 -7.02 -12.56 -0.92
N GLU A 57 -5.77 -12.73 -1.36
CA GLU A 57 -4.60 -12.11 -0.72
C GLU A 57 -4.65 -10.57 -0.82
N GLU A 58 -4.97 -10.03 -2.00
CA GLU A 58 -5.08 -8.58 -2.21
C GLU A 58 -6.22 -7.98 -1.36
N LYS A 59 -7.38 -8.65 -1.31
CA LYS A 59 -8.51 -8.23 -0.46
C LYS A 59 -8.11 -8.21 1.02
N THR A 60 -7.49 -9.29 1.49
CA THR A 60 -7.05 -9.40 2.89
C THR A 60 -6.05 -8.29 3.23
N ALA A 61 -5.07 -8.04 2.37
CA ALA A 61 -4.07 -6.99 2.55
C ALA A 61 -4.72 -5.61 2.60
N VAL A 62 -5.68 -5.32 1.71
CA VAL A 62 -6.42 -4.05 1.72
C VAL A 62 -7.21 -3.91 3.01
N LYS A 63 -8.08 -4.88 3.35
CA LYS A 63 -8.97 -4.84 4.53
C LYS A 63 -8.22 -4.68 5.84
N ASN A 64 -7.05 -5.31 5.97
CA ASN A 64 -6.20 -5.20 7.15
C ASN A 64 -5.30 -3.96 7.16
N ARG A 65 -5.37 -3.14 6.11
CA ARG A 65 -4.43 -2.03 5.84
C ARG A 65 -2.98 -2.49 5.93
N ASP A 66 -2.69 -3.70 5.46
CA ASP A 66 -1.34 -4.26 5.44
C ASP A 66 -0.56 -3.67 4.25
N TRP A 67 0.02 -2.50 4.50
CA TRP A 67 0.78 -1.75 3.51
C TRP A 67 1.96 -2.55 2.95
N ARG A 68 2.62 -3.34 3.80
CA ARG A 68 3.80 -4.12 3.40
C ARG A 68 3.38 -5.24 2.46
N GLU A 69 2.30 -5.92 2.79
CA GLU A 69 1.74 -6.98 1.96
C GLU A 69 1.18 -6.45 0.64
N MET A 70 0.51 -5.30 0.65
CA MET A 70 0.08 -4.63 -0.57
C MET A 70 1.27 -4.36 -1.52
N VAL A 71 2.42 -3.93 -1.01
CA VAL A 71 3.64 -3.75 -1.82
C VAL A 71 4.22 -5.08 -2.29
N ARG A 72 4.26 -6.12 -1.44
CA ARG A 72 4.70 -7.48 -1.81
C ARG A 72 3.88 -8.04 -2.99
N LEU A 73 2.57 -7.79 -2.97
CA LEU A 73 1.61 -8.21 -3.99
C LEU A 73 1.71 -7.40 -5.31
N GLY A 74 2.60 -6.42 -5.39
CA GLY A 74 2.80 -5.57 -6.57
C GLY A 74 2.05 -4.24 -6.53
N GLY A 75 1.53 -3.85 -5.36
CA GLY A 75 1.05 -2.51 -5.11
C GLY A 75 2.19 -1.50 -5.19
N ASN A 76 2.03 -0.47 -6.02
CA ASN A 76 2.92 0.68 -5.97
C ASN A 76 2.49 1.57 -4.81
N LEU A 77 3.44 1.99 -3.97
CA LEU A 77 3.18 2.81 -2.79
C LEU A 77 2.33 4.05 -3.12
N PHE A 78 2.61 4.75 -4.23
CA PHE A 78 1.85 5.94 -4.63
C PHE A 78 0.41 5.65 -5.04
N PHE A 79 0.10 4.44 -5.52
CA PHE A 79 -1.27 4.05 -5.83
C PHE A 79 -2.02 3.64 -4.56
N ILE A 80 -1.46 2.74 -3.76
CA ILE A 80 -2.14 2.24 -2.56
C ILE A 80 -2.35 3.31 -1.50
N LEU A 81 -1.51 4.36 -1.44
CA LEU A 81 -1.71 5.51 -0.54
C LEU A 81 -3.06 6.22 -0.71
N LYS A 82 -3.77 6.03 -1.82
CA LYS A 82 -5.13 6.57 -2.00
C LYS A 82 -6.15 5.94 -1.05
N ILE A 83 -5.87 4.76 -0.50
CA ILE A 83 -6.68 4.15 0.57
C ILE A 83 -6.71 5.05 1.82
N ALA A 84 -5.62 5.79 2.09
CA ALA A 84 -5.56 6.73 3.20
C ALA A 84 -6.49 7.96 3.04
N ALA A 85 -7.09 8.16 1.86
CA ALA A 85 -8.14 9.16 1.67
C ALA A 85 -9.52 8.68 2.18
N VAL A 86 -9.67 7.37 2.41
CA VAL A 86 -10.86 6.77 3.02
C VAL A 86 -10.64 6.57 4.51
N ASP A 87 -9.52 5.93 4.88
CA ASP A 87 -9.10 5.72 6.27
C ASP A 87 -7.77 6.44 6.54
N PRO A 88 -7.81 7.66 7.11
CA PRO A 88 -6.61 8.45 7.36
C PRO A 88 -5.58 7.68 8.16
N THR A 89 -4.46 7.35 7.52
CA THR A 89 -3.30 6.70 8.14
C THR A 89 -2.11 7.64 8.02
N PRO A 90 -1.43 8.02 9.11
CA PRO A 90 -0.24 8.85 9.04
C PRO A 90 0.82 8.21 8.14
N ILE A 91 1.43 9.01 7.24
CA ILE A 91 2.48 8.51 6.32
C ILE A 91 3.67 7.87 7.07
N THR A 92 3.90 8.27 8.32
CA THR A 92 4.92 7.69 9.19
C THR A 92 4.55 6.30 9.71
N GLU A 93 3.27 5.99 9.92
CA GLU A 93 2.83 4.63 10.26
C GLU A 93 2.97 3.71 9.05
N ILE A 94 2.61 4.21 7.86
CA ILE A 94 2.82 3.48 6.60
C ILE A 94 4.31 3.22 6.38
N GLY A 95 5.16 4.23 6.62
CA GLY A 95 6.62 4.09 6.56
C GLY A 95 7.17 3.06 7.55
N ALA A 96 6.65 3.04 8.78
CA ALA A 96 7.02 2.04 9.79
C ALA A 96 6.63 0.62 9.35
N ALA A 97 5.41 0.45 8.83
CA ALA A 97 4.93 -0.82 8.28
C ALA A 97 5.81 -1.33 7.13
N GLN A 98 6.20 -0.45 6.20
CA GLN A 98 7.14 -0.81 5.12
C GLN A 98 8.50 -1.24 5.67
N ALA A 99 9.01 -0.53 6.68
CA ALA A 99 10.30 -0.81 7.31
C ALA A 99 10.26 -2.04 8.24
N GLY A 100 9.08 -2.56 8.60
CA GLY A 100 8.94 -3.69 9.51
C GLY A 100 9.35 -3.38 10.95
N ILE A 101 9.17 -2.13 11.38
CA ILE A 101 9.50 -1.66 12.73
C ILE A 101 8.30 -0.96 13.37
N SER A 102 8.33 -0.76 14.69
CA SER A 102 7.26 -0.02 15.38
C SER A 102 7.20 1.44 14.90
N HIS A 103 6.04 2.07 15.04
CA HIS A 103 5.91 3.50 14.69
C HIS A 103 6.84 4.37 15.54
N GLU A 104 7.02 4.02 16.82
CA GLU A 104 7.97 4.70 17.71
C GLU A 104 9.41 4.59 17.18
N ASP A 105 9.88 3.37 16.88
CA ASP A 105 11.22 3.15 16.32
C ASP A 105 11.40 3.87 14.98
N PHE A 106 10.34 3.94 14.17
CA PHE A 106 10.36 4.70 12.93
C PHE A 106 10.52 6.21 13.19
N LEU A 107 9.75 6.77 14.13
CA LEU A 107 9.82 8.20 14.43
C LEU A 107 11.16 8.61 15.06
N TYR A 108 11.64 7.86 16.05
CA TYR A 108 12.82 8.26 16.84
C TYR A 108 14.11 7.65 16.32
N GLY A 109 14.10 6.38 15.92
CA GLY A 109 15.28 5.68 15.40
C GLY A 109 15.55 6.00 13.92
N ARG A 110 14.52 5.90 13.07
CA ARG A 110 14.69 6.06 11.61
C ARG A 110 14.62 7.53 11.15
N LEU A 111 13.66 8.31 11.63
CA LEU A 111 13.48 9.72 11.25
C LEU A 111 14.20 10.71 12.18
N GLY A 112 14.72 10.27 13.33
CA GLY A 112 15.47 11.12 14.25
C GLY A 112 14.64 12.23 14.90
N LYS A 113 13.32 12.03 15.09
CA LYS A 113 12.51 12.98 15.87
C LYS A 113 13.06 13.07 17.30
N LYS A 114 12.90 14.23 17.94
CA LYS A 114 13.31 14.42 19.34
C LYS A 114 12.14 14.07 20.26
N ARG A 115 12.42 13.36 21.35
CA ARG A 115 11.46 13.23 22.47
C ARG A 115 11.48 14.56 23.22
N HIS A 116 10.38 15.29 23.21
CA HIS A 116 10.18 16.40 24.14
C HIS A 116 9.55 15.79 25.39
N GLY A 117 10.31 15.84 26.51
CA GLY A 117 9.80 15.44 27.82
C GLY A 117 8.83 16.46 28.39
#